data_AF-A0A367JBK9-F1
#
_entry.id   AF-A0A367JBK9-F1
#
_cell.length_a   1.000
_cell.length_b   1.000
_cell.length_c   1.000
_cell.angle_alpha   90.00
_cell.angle_beta   90.00
_cell.angle_gamma   90.00
#
_symmetry.space_group_name_H-M   'P 1'
#
loop_
_entity.id
_entity.type
_entity.pdbx_description
1 polymer ?
#
loop_
_entity_poly.entity_id
_entity_poly.type
_entity_poly.pdbx_seq_one_letter_code
_entity_poly.pdbx_strand_id
1 'polypeptide(L)'
;MSSRWINQQHQKKLGTHSAFKESLADIELRREQTIEYAEYFKNYELSLAKYQYDIEMNILQDEYESEKHSLHDMVLQAIDERRKMIKEDKEDVDIDDLFHDAYKRVSQNKRNLRKRNLERYASPSRLERRRPNRIQTLYNIHAPPNASEEEELEADFLNMKGEQSMISATRCDCGFNDPMKDTVWQDLWYMDFQDEQHSQQLYTMQDLFFANYIIPPKYNDSYPRVFRKDNVEIVNNAIQIAVTINETNSSDISCGGFGTDKHDFLYGSFRSMMKLTHVKGTVTGMFAYHPQGEIDIEMVSALQPPEAYFAVHPGITTNGRASPLTHGEWVFNFDPSEDYHEYRFDWYPNLVVFYIDDVERYRMTTNILSQPGRIMFNHWTDGNANFSQGPIKEDAYVSIKNMTFFFNSTESSLHCNSTQRACEIKDVIYSLKNNQTSLERATSSVAITTAVTTTIPTTMTSSSSRVTIRYPWLLLILLYVRYYIYII
;
A
#
# COMPACT_ATOMS: atom_id res chain seq x y z
N MET A 1 25.28 -51.86 21.21
CA MET A 1 24.57 -50.72 20.60
C MET A 1 25.39 -49.43 20.49
N SER A 2 26.54 -49.27 21.19
CA SER A 2 27.31 -48.01 21.24
C SER A 2 28.19 -47.68 20.01
N SER A 3 28.79 -48.68 19.34
CA SER A 3 29.78 -48.46 18.27
C SER A 3 29.19 -47.91 16.96
N ARG A 4 27.96 -48.28 16.60
CA ARG A 4 27.28 -47.82 15.37
C ARG A 4 26.92 -46.34 15.43
N TRP A 5 26.48 -45.88 16.59
CA TRP A 5 26.11 -44.48 16.82
C TRP A 5 27.34 -43.57 16.79
N ILE A 6 28.43 -43.98 17.43
CA ILE A 6 29.71 -43.24 17.40
C ILE A 6 30.24 -43.12 15.97
N ASN A 7 30.14 -44.19 15.17
CA ASN A 7 30.59 -44.17 13.78
C ASN A 7 29.71 -43.26 12.90
N GLN A 8 28.38 -43.25 13.09
CA GLN A 8 27.47 -42.32 12.40
C GLN A 8 27.77 -40.85 12.75
N GLN A 9 28.04 -40.55 14.02
CA GLN A 9 28.40 -39.19 14.45
C GLN A 9 29.76 -38.75 13.87
N HIS A 10 30.72 -39.67 13.78
CA HIS A 10 32.02 -39.41 13.16
C HIS A 10 31.89 -39.17 11.64
N GLN A 11 31.03 -39.92 10.96
CA GLN A 11 30.73 -39.71 9.53
C GLN A 11 30.02 -38.38 9.26
N LYS A 12 29.14 -37.93 10.16
CA LYS A 12 28.50 -36.60 10.08
C LYS A 12 29.54 -35.48 10.23
N LYS A 13 30.45 -35.59 11.19
CA LYS A 13 31.54 -34.62 11.38
C LYS A 13 32.53 -34.56 10.21
N LEU A 14 32.74 -35.67 9.51
CA LEU A 14 33.59 -35.74 8.31
C LEU A 14 32.84 -35.40 7.01
N GLY A 15 31.55 -35.06 7.06
CA GLY A 15 30.72 -34.81 5.87
C GLY A 15 30.52 -36.04 4.97
N THR A 16 30.82 -37.25 5.45
CA THR A 16 30.74 -38.49 4.68
C THR A 16 29.44 -39.27 4.90
N HIS A 17 28.61 -38.81 5.84
CA HIS A 17 27.31 -39.41 6.14
C HIS A 17 26.34 -39.25 4.96
N SER A 18 25.65 -40.32 4.56
CA SER A 18 24.76 -40.34 3.39
C SER A 18 23.68 -39.24 3.45
N ALA A 19 22.97 -39.11 4.57
CA ALA A 19 21.95 -38.07 4.74
C ALA A 19 22.50 -36.64 4.63
N PHE A 20 23.76 -36.39 5.02
CA PHE A 20 24.38 -35.08 4.86
C PHE A 20 24.70 -34.79 3.40
N LYS A 21 25.20 -35.79 2.66
CA LYS A 21 25.46 -35.67 1.21
C LYS A 21 24.18 -35.46 0.41
N GLU A 22 23.09 -36.12 0.79
CA GLU A 22 21.79 -35.97 0.15
C GLU A 22 21.20 -34.58 0.39
N SER A 23 21.26 -34.05 1.61
CA SER A 23 20.87 -32.66 1.89
C SER A 23 21.76 -31.64 1.17
N LEU A 24 23.07 -31.89 1.06
CA LEU A 24 23.97 -31.01 0.31
C LEU A 24 23.62 -31.01 -1.18
N ALA A 25 23.33 -32.17 -1.77
CA ALA A 25 22.90 -32.28 -3.16
C ALA A 25 21.55 -31.58 -3.41
N ASP A 26 20.59 -31.65 -2.48
CA ASP A 26 19.33 -30.91 -2.57
C ASP A 26 19.55 -29.39 -2.51
N ILE A 27 20.46 -28.92 -1.64
CA ILE A 27 20.82 -27.50 -1.56
C ILE A 27 21.54 -27.04 -2.84
N GLU A 28 22.45 -27.85 -3.38
CA GLU A 28 23.14 -27.56 -4.64
C GLU A 28 22.14 -27.46 -5.80
N LEU A 29 21.18 -28.38 -5.89
CA LEU A 29 20.12 -28.36 -6.90
C LEU A 29 19.26 -27.09 -6.79
N ARG A 30 18.82 -26.73 -5.57
CA ARG A 30 18.04 -25.49 -5.35
C ARG A 30 18.84 -24.25 -5.70
N ARG A 31 20.15 -24.24 -5.41
CA ARG A 31 21.04 -23.13 -5.78
C ARG A 31 21.12 -22.99 -7.30
N GLU A 32 21.31 -24.09 -8.02
CA GLU A 32 21.36 -24.10 -9.49
C GLU A 32 20.05 -23.60 -10.10
N GLN A 33 18.91 -24.09 -9.62
CA GLN A 33 17.59 -23.61 -10.05
C GLN A 33 17.40 -22.12 -9.77
N THR A 34 17.84 -21.63 -8.60
CA THR A 34 17.74 -20.21 -8.24
C THR A 34 18.58 -19.34 -9.18
N ILE A 35 19.79 -19.78 -9.52
CA ILE A 35 20.67 -19.08 -10.47
C ILE A 35 20.02 -19.07 -11.86
N GLU A 36 19.49 -20.20 -12.32
CA GLU A 36 18.82 -20.32 -13.62
C GLU A 36 17.59 -19.39 -13.70
N TYR A 37 16.76 -19.34 -12.67
CA TYR A 37 15.64 -18.40 -12.61
C TYR A 37 16.08 -16.93 -12.61
N ALA A 38 17.16 -16.61 -11.87
CA ALA A 38 17.71 -15.25 -11.87
C ALA A 38 18.26 -14.87 -13.26
N GLU A 39 18.88 -15.80 -13.99
CA GLU A 39 19.33 -15.58 -15.37
C GLU A 39 18.16 -15.35 -16.33
N TYR A 40 17.10 -16.15 -16.23
CA TYR A 40 15.88 -15.94 -17.03
C TYR A 40 15.24 -14.59 -16.74
N PHE A 41 15.15 -14.21 -15.47
CA PHE A 41 14.59 -12.91 -15.08
C PHE A 41 15.43 -11.74 -15.62
N LYS A 42 16.75 -11.79 -15.45
CA LYS A 42 17.67 -10.77 -16.00
C LYS A 42 17.53 -10.65 -17.53
N ASN A 43 17.45 -11.78 -18.23
CA ASN A 43 17.33 -11.78 -19.69
C ASN A 43 15.98 -11.21 -20.15
N TYR A 44 14.91 -11.47 -19.39
CA TYR A 44 13.61 -10.88 -19.62
C TYR A 44 13.64 -9.35 -19.44
N GLU A 45 14.20 -8.85 -18.33
CA GLU A 45 14.34 -7.41 -18.08
C GLU A 45 15.16 -6.72 -19.17
N LEU A 46 16.28 -7.31 -19.58
CA LEU A 46 17.10 -6.79 -20.68
C LEU A 46 16.33 -6.74 -22.00
N SER A 47 15.48 -7.74 -22.26
CA SER A 47 14.66 -7.77 -23.47
C SER A 47 13.57 -6.69 -23.47
N LEU A 48 12.95 -6.42 -22.31
CA LEU A 48 11.97 -5.35 -22.14
C LEU A 48 12.62 -3.97 -22.30
N ALA A 49 13.76 -3.74 -21.62
CA ALA A 49 14.49 -2.48 -21.72
C ALA A 49 14.94 -2.21 -23.16
N LYS A 50 15.39 -3.25 -23.88
CA LYS A 50 15.73 -3.14 -25.30
C LYS A 50 14.51 -2.80 -26.16
N TYR A 51 13.38 -3.46 -25.92
CA TYR A 51 12.15 -3.20 -26.65
C TYR A 51 11.64 -1.76 -26.44
N GLN A 52 11.70 -1.25 -25.21
CA GLN A 52 11.37 0.14 -24.88
C GLN A 52 12.30 1.12 -25.59
N TYR A 53 13.62 0.87 -25.53
CA TYR A 53 14.60 1.68 -26.25
C TYR A 53 14.32 1.71 -27.76
N ASP A 54 14.00 0.56 -28.37
CA ASP A 54 13.69 0.48 -29.80
C ASP A 54 12.41 1.27 -30.15
N ILE A 55 11.39 1.26 -29.28
CA ILE A 55 10.19 2.10 -29.45
C ILE A 55 10.54 3.58 -29.37
N GLU A 56 11.28 4.00 -28.34
CA GLU A 56 11.67 5.40 -28.15
C GLU A 56 12.49 5.91 -29.34
N MET A 57 13.42 5.09 -29.83
CA MET A 57 14.21 5.41 -31.02
C MET A 57 13.34 5.56 -32.27
N ASN A 58 12.31 4.72 -32.45
CA ASN A 58 11.37 4.86 -33.56
C ASN A 58 10.54 6.13 -33.45
N ILE A 59 10.03 6.46 -32.26
CA ILE A 59 9.27 7.70 -32.03
C ILE A 59 10.13 8.92 -32.34
N LEU A 60 11.37 8.96 -31.84
CA LEU A 60 12.30 10.06 -32.11
C LEU A 60 12.62 10.20 -33.60
N GLN A 61 12.73 9.08 -34.31
CA GLN A 61 12.95 9.07 -35.76
C GLN A 61 11.72 9.62 -36.52
N ASP A 62 10.51 9.20 -36.14
CA ASP A 62 9.26 9.68 -36.73
C ASP A 62 9.06 11.18 -36.49
N GLU A 63 9.38 11.66 -35.28
CA GLU A 63 9.37 13.09 -34.95
C GLU A 63 10.36 13.88 -35.79
N TYR A 64 11.58 13.38 -35.95
CA TYR A 64 12.61 13.99 -36.79
C TYR A 64 12.16 14.08 -38.26
N GLU A 65 11.56 13.01 -38.80
CA GLU A 65 11.07 12.99 -40.17
C GLU A 65 9.87 13.92 -40.37
N SER A 66 8.97 14.01 -39.39
CA SER A 66 7.84 14.93 -39.40
C SER A 66 8.29 16.39 -39.36
N GLU A 67 9.26 16.74 -38.51
CA GLU A 67 9.81 18.09 -38.44
C GLU A 67 10.52 18.46 -39.76
N LYS A 68 11.28 17.53 -40.34
CA LYS A 68 11.92 17.70 -41.65
C LYS A 68 10.90 17.98 -42.76
N HIS A 69 9.79 17.22 -42.81
CA HIS A 69 8.72 17.44 -43.79
C HIS A 69 8.03 18.78 -43.56
N SER A 70 7.71 19.13 -42.30
CA SER A 70 7.09 20.41 -41.95
C SER A 70 7.94 21.61 -42.39
N LEU A 71 9.26 21.54 -42.19
CA LEU A 71 10.19 22.58 -42.64
C LEU A 71 10.22 22.68 -44.17
N HIS A 72 10.24 21.53 -44.86
CA HIS A 72 10.21 21.50 -46.32
C HIS A 72 8.93 22.14 -46.89
N ASP A 73 7.76 21.80 -46.34
CA ASP A 73 6.48 22.35 -46.77
C ASP A 73 6.38 23.85 -46.49
N MET A 74 6.91 24.31 -45.37
CA MET A 74 6.96 25.74 -45.03
C MET A 74 7.81 26.54 -46.03
N VAL A 75 8.93 25.98 -46.49
CA VAL A 75 9.77 26.60 -47.51
C VAL A 75 9.03 26.63 -48.86
N LEU A 76 8.34 25.54 -49.24
CA LEU A 76 7.54 25.51 -50.47
C LEU A 76 6.40 26.53 -50.45
N GLN A 77 5.68 26.64 -49.34
CA GLN A 77 4.61 27.62 -49.17
C GLN A 77 5.12 29.06 -49.31
N ALA A 78 6.27 29.37 -48.71
CA ALA A 78 6.89 30.70 -48.85
C ALA A 78 7.26 31.01 -50.31
N ILE A 79 7.73 30.02 -51.06
CA ILE A 79 8.03 30.17 -52.50
C ILE A 79 6.75 30.44 -53.31
N ASP A 80 5.66 29.72 -53.04
CA ASP A 80 4.40 29.88 -53.78
C ASP A 80 3.68 31.20 -53.46
N GLU A 81 3.68 31.63 -52.19
CA GLU A 81 3.21 32.97 -51.78
C GLU A 81 3.94 34.06 -52.58
N ARG A 82 5.27 33.90 -52.72
CA ARG A 82 6.10 34.85 -53.46
C ARG A 82 5.83 34.85 -54.96
N ARG A 83 5.66 33.68 -55.58
CA ARG A 83 5.26 33.56 -57.00
C ARG A 83 3.93 34.26 -57.26
N LYS A 84 2.99 34.16 -56.33
CA LYS A 84 1.70 34.86 -56.41
C LYS A 84 1.86 36.38 -56.31
N MET A 85 2.68 36.87 -55.37
CA MET A 85 2.95 38.31 -55.23
C MET A 85 3.67 38.91 -56.44
N ILE A 86 4.59 38.16 -57.07
CA ILE A 86 5.27 38.59 -58.30
C ILE A 86 4.30 38.66 -59.49
N LYS A 87 3.29 37.78 -59.53
CA LYS A 87 2.24 37.77 -60.56
C LYS A 87 1.21 38.92 -60.41
N GLU A 88 1.17 39.57 -59.25
CA GLU A 88 0.28 40.70 -58.93
C GLU A 88 0.96 42.07 -59.12
N ASP A 89 2.08 42.14 -59.88
CA ASP A 89 2.81 43.37 -60.28
C ASP A 89 3.19 44.33 -59.13
N LYS A 90 3.74 43.80 -58.04
CA LYS A 90 4.48 44.62 -57.04
C LYS A 90 5.98 44.61 -57.34
N GLU A 91 6.41 45.55 -58.16
CA GLU A 91 7.83 45.84 -58.45
C GLU A 91 8.48 46.57 -57.27
N ASP A 92 8.98 45.82 -56.30
CA ASP A 92 10.24 46.12 -55.59
C ASP A 92 10.42 45.07 -54.52
N VAL A 93 11.17 44.01 -54.81
CA VAL A 93 11.48 43.06 -53.74
C VAL A 93 12.86 42.45 -53.90
N ASP A 94 13.67 42.74 -52.89
CA ASP A 94 15.03 42.28 -52.70
C ASP A 94 15.08 40.76 -52.44
N ILE A 95 16.03 40.07 -53.08
CA ILE A 95 16.19 38.61 -52.99
C ILE A 95 16.74 38.21 -51.60
N ASP A 96 17.47 39.10 -50.94
CA ASP A 96 18.07 38.86 -49.62
C ASP A 96 17.01 38.69 -48.51
N ASP A 97 15.81 39.24 -48.72
CA ASP A 97 14.69 39.15 -47.76
C ASP A 97 13.97 37.79 -47.81
N LEU A 98 14.20 36.97 -48.86
CA LEU A 98 13.56 35.65 -49.04
C LEU A 98 14.02 34.64 -47.99
N PHE A 99 15.35 34.52 -47.84
CA PHE A 99 15.91 33.65 -46.81
C PHE A 99 15.70 34.25 -45.43
N HIS A 100 15.72 35.58 -45.30
CA HIS A 100 15.54 36.24 -44.02
C HIS A 100 14.12 36.06 -43.43
N ASP A 101 13.07 36.13 -44.26
CA ASP A 101 11.69 35.95 -43.80
C ASP A 101 11.35 34.48 -43.52
N ALA A 102 11.84 33.55 -44.35
CA ALA A 102 11.77 32.12 -44.08
C ALA A 102 12.54 31.74 -42.80
N TYR A 103 13.77 32.25 -42.63
CA TYR A 103 14.55 32.06 -41.40
C TYR A 103 13.88 32.73 -40.19
N LYS A 104 13.19 33.86 -40.35
CA LYS A 104 12.41 34.49 -39.26
C LYS A 104 11.24 33.63 -38.83
N ARG A 105 10.46 33.08 -39.78
CA ARG A 105 9.34 32.17 -39.47
C ARG A 105 9.84 30.88 -38.81
N VAL A 106 10.95 30.32 -39.30
CA VAL A 106 11.63 29.17 -38.67
C VAL A 106 12.22 29.52 -37.30
N SER A 107 12.78 30.71 -37.12
CA SER A 107 13.34 31.21 -35.84
C SER A 107 12.25 31.47 -34.79
N GLN A 108 11.10 31.98 -35.21
CA GLN A 108 9.92 32.18 -34.36
C GLN A 108 9.29 30.84 -33.98
N ASN A 109 9.21 29.88 -34.90
CA ASN A 109 8.77 28.51 -34.59
C ASN A 109 9.79 27.73 -33.76
N LYS A 110 11.11 27.90 -33.98
CA LYS A 110 12.17 27.38 -33.10
C LYS A 110 12.14 28.03 -31.72
N ARG A 111 11.70 29.28 -31.57
CA ARG A 111 11.44 29.90 -30.27
C ARG A 111 10.21 29.31 -29.58
N ASN A 112 9.22 28.82 -30.31
CA ASN A 112 8.07 28.11 -29.74
C ASN A 112 8.39 26.63 -29.42
N LEU A 113 9.27 25.99 -30.19
CA LEU A 113 9.81 24.65 -29.90
C LEU A 113 10.85 24.67 -28.76
N ARG A 114 11.73 25.68 -28.72
CA ARG A 114 12.58 25.95 -27.55
C ARG A 114 11.77 26.46 -26.37
N LYS A 115 10.68 27.23 -26.50
CA LYS A 115 9.83 27.53 -25.33
C LYS A 115 9.03 26.32 -24.84
N ARG A 116 8.75 25.33 -25.69
CA ARG A 116 8.29 24.01 -25.25
C ARG A 116 9.37 23.19 -24.52
N ASN A 117 10.66 23.53 -24.67
CA ASN A 117 11.80 22.80 -24.07
C ASN A 117 12.79 23.63 -23.21
N LEU A 118 12.56 24.93 -22.98
CA LEU A 118 13.49 25.83 -22.28
C LEU A 118 12.80 26.75 -21.25
N GLU A 119 11.48 26.67 -21.10
CA GLU A 119 10.79 27.08 -19.85
C GLU A 119 10.74 25.92 -18.82
N ARG A 120 11.36 24.78 -19.16
CA ARG A 120 11.52 23.61 -18.25
C ARG A 120 12.85 23.54 -17.49
N TYR A 121 13.73 24.53 -17.60
CA TYR A 121 14.91 24.65 -16.73
C TYR A 121 15.33 26.11 -16.57
N ALA A 122 14.64 26.85 -15.70
CA ALA A 122 15.21 27.99 -14.96
C ALA A 122 14.19 28.52 -13.94
N SER A 123 14.44 28.32 -12.64
CA SER A 123 13.93 29.23 -11.61
C SER A 123 15.03 30.19 -11.17
N PRO A 124 14.66 31.40 -10.71
CA PRO A 124 15.55 32.56 -10.66
C PRO A 124 16.60 32.44 -9.56
N SER A 125 17.80 32.92 -9.88
CA SER A 125 18.92 33.06 -8.97
C SER A 125 18.58 33.87 -7.72
N ARG A 126 18.84 33.25 -6.56
CA ARG A 126 19.08 33.88 -5.27
C ARG A 126 20.30 34.81 -5.38
N LEU A 127 20.06 36.12 -5.45
CA LEU A 127 21.08 37.14 -5.25
C LEU A 127 20.89 37.73 -3.85
N GLU A 128 21.61 37.18 -2.86
CA GLU A 128 21.96 38.00 -1.70
C GLU A 128 23.29 37.59 -1.04
N ARG A 129 24.28 38.47 -1.26
CA ARG A 129 25.40 38.87 -0.41
C ARG A 129 26.30 37.79 0.21
N ARG A 130 27.47 37.66 -0.43
CA ARG A 130 28.76 37.24 0.16
C ARG A 130 28.99 37.85 1.56
N ARG A 131 29.30 37.00 2.54
CA ARG A 131 30.11 37.32 3.74
C ARG A 131 31.47 36.60 3.62
N PRO A 132 32.57 37.19 4.10
CA PRO A 132 33.92 36.74 3.76
C PRO A 132 34.35 35.46 4.47
N ASN A 133 35.14 34.65 3.75
CA ASN A 133 35.79 33.42 4.19
C ASN A 133 36.53 33.60 5.52
N ARG A 134 36.20 32.77 6.50
CA ARG A 134 37.08 32.47 7.64
C ARG A 134 37.86 31.20 7.28
N ILE A 135 39.18 31.32 7.18
CA ILE A 135 40.09 30.17 7.04
C ILE A 135 39.96 29.34 8.32
N GLN A 136 39.41 28.13 8.20
CA GLN A 136 39.37 27.16 9.30
C GLN A 136 40.50 26.16 9.06
N THR A 137 41.42 26.12 10.02
CA THR A 137 42.57 25.21 10.08
C THR A 137 42.14 23.75 9.96
N LEU A 138 42.94 22.93 9.26
CA LEU A 138 42.71 21.49 9.14
C LEU A 138 42.58 20.82 10.52
N TYR A 139 41.48 20.12 10.73
CA TYR A 139 41.23 19.30 11.91
C TYR A 139 42.05 18.00 11.86
N ASN A 140 42.57 17.62 13.03
CA ASN A 140 43.37 16.42 13.23
C ASN A 140 42.45 15.18 13.30
N ILE A 141 42.49 14.32 12.29
CA ILE A 141 41.53 13.22 12.00
C ILE A 141 41.61 12.03 12.98
N HIS A 142 42.37 12.15 14.06
CA HIS A 142 42.59 11.09 15.06
C HIS A 142 42.34 11.54 16.51
N ALA A 143 41.79 12.74 16.73
CA ALA A 143 41.36 13.14 18.07
C ALA A 143 39.92 12.65 18.33
N PRO A 144 39.61 12.04 19.48
CA PRO A 144 38.23 11.80 19.87
C PRO A 144 37.50 13.14 20.02
N PRO A 145 36.23 13.23 19.56
CA PRO A 145 35.46 14.46 19.62
C PRO A 145 35.36 14.94 21.06
N ASN A 146 35.42 16.26 21.26
CA ASN A 146 35.17 16.84 22.57
C ASN A 146 33.65 16.85 22.86
N ALA A 147 33.26 17.03 24.13
CA ALA A 147 31.86 16.93 24.54
C ALA A 147 30.90 17.86 23.77
N SER A 148 31.36 19.04 23.33
CA SER A 148 30.54 19.93 22.50
C SER A 148 30.45 19.48 21.04
N GLU A 149 31.48 18.83 20.51
CA GLU A 149 31.47 18.23 19.16
C GLU A 149 30.62 16.95 19.15
N GLU A 150 30.60 16.17 20.24
CA GLU A 150 29.66 15.06 20.42
C GLU A 150 28.22 15.56 20.49
N GLU A 151 27.96 16.66 21.20
CA GLU A 151 26.63 17.26 21.30
C GLU A 151 26.19 17.89 19.96
N GLU A 152 27.09 18.50 19.19
CA GLU A 152 26.82 18.96 17.82
C GLU A 152 26.60 17.81 16.84
N LEU A 153 27.39 16.73 16.92
CA LEU A 153 27.20 15.53 16.08
C LEU A 153 25.91 14.80 16.44
N GLU A 154 25.53 14.77 17.72
CA GLU A 154 24.27 14.19 18.18
C GLU A 154 23.09 15.09 17.78
N ALA A 155 23.24 16.41 17.82
CA ALA A 155 22.27 17.37 17.29
C ALA A 155 22.13 17.30 15.76
N ASP A 156 23.23 17.11 15.03
CA ASP A 156 23.23 16.91 13.58
C ASP A 156 22.66 15.54 13.21
N PHE A 157 22.92 14.49 14.00
CA PHE A 157 22.31 13.17 13.84
C PHE A 157 20.81 13.20 14.15
N LEU A 158 20.39 13.98 15.15
CA LEU A 158 18.99 14.24 15.47
C LEU A 158 18.31 15.12 14.41
N ASN A 159 19.02 16.09 13.82
CA ASN A 159 18.54 16.86 12.68
C ASN A 159 18.44 16.00 11.42
N MET A 160 19.37 15.09 11.16
CA MET A 160 19.27 14.13 10.04
C MET A 160 18.13 13.12 10.24
N LYS A 161 17.80 12.77 11.49
CA LYS A 161 16.60 11.98 11.82
C LYS A 161 15.30 12.82 11.80
N GLY A 162 15.39 14.12 12.08
CA GLY A 162 14.27 15.07 12.11
C GLY A 162 13.94 15.72 10.76
N GLU A 163 14.89 15.74 9.83
CA GLU A 163 14.74 16.16 8.42
C GLU A 163 14.37 14.99 7.49
N GLN A 164 13.83 13.88 8.03
CA GLN A 164 12.80 13.19 7.28
C GLN A 164 11.58 14.10 7.25
N SER A 165 11.58 15.01 6.25
CA SER A 165 10.40 15.76 5.81
C SER A 165 9.17 14.90 6.06
N MET A 166 8.30 15.30 7.00
CA MET A 166 7.02 14.63 7.21
C MET A 166 6.26 14.69 5.88
N ILE A 167 6.34 13.60 5.11
CA ILE A 167 5.59 13.43 3.88
C ILE A 167 4.16 13.21 4.32
N SER A 168 3.40 14.30 4.38
CA SER A 168 1.93 14.23 4.42
C SER A 168 1.49 13.50 3.16
N ALA A 169 0.60 12.51 3.26
CA ALA A 169 0.12 11.76 2.10
C ALA A 169 -0.45 12.69 1.01
N THR A 170 -0.98 13.84 1.42
CA THR A 170 -1.44 14.95 0.58
C THR A 170 -0.35 15.70 -0.22
N ARG A 171 0.94 15.40 -0.01
CA ARG A 171 2.06 15.97 -0.79
C ARG A 171 2.58 15.02 -1.88
N CYS A 172 2.15 13.76 -1.91
CA CYS A 172 2.60 12.74 -2.85
C CYS A 172 1.85 12.79 -4.18
N ASP A 173 1.91 13.91 -4.88
CA ASP A 173 1.18 14.12 -6.14
C ASP A 173 1.89 13.57 -7.38
N CYS A 174 3.07 12.94 -7.20
CA CYS A 174 3.80 12.21 -8.23
C CYS A 174 3.70 10.69 -8.07
N GLY A 175 2.72 10.23 -7.30
CA GLY A 175 2.38 8.82 -7.12
C GLY A 175 3.10 8.15 -5.97
N PHE A 176 2.94 6.84 -5.90
CA PHE A 176 3.36 5.99 -4.80
C PHE A 176 4.06 4.74 -5.32
N ASN A 177 5.28 4.47 -4.88
CA ASN A 177 6.04 3.32 -5.33
C ASN A 177 6.39 2.37 -4.19
N ASP A 178 6.52 1.09 -4.52
CA ASP A 178 7.23 0.12 -3.71
C ASP A 178 8.63 -0.03 -4.34
N PRO A 179 9.73 0.37 -3.69
CA PRO A 179 11.06 0.32 -4.32
C PRO A 179 11.48 -1.07 -4.80
N MET A 180 10.88 -2.13 -4.26
CA MET A 180 11.14 -3.52 -4.70
C MET A 180 10.33 -3.92 -5.93
N LYS A 181 9.33 -3.13 -6.32
CA LYS A 181 8.42 -3.41 -7.43
C LYS A 181 8.41 -2.18 -8.31
N ASP A 182 8.96 -2.27 -9.52
CA ASP A 182 9.08 -1.14 -10.46
C ASP A 182 7.70 -0.67 -10.98
N THR A 183 6.89 -0.11 -10.08
CA THR A 183 5.50 0.26 -10.30
C THR A 183 5.19 1.48 -9.45
N VAL A 184 4.56 2.46 -10.09
CA VAL A 184 4.08 3.68 -9.46
C VAL A 184 2.57 3.68 -9.56
N TRP A 185 1.90 3.74 -8.40
CA TRP A 185 0.46 3.94 -8.29
C TRP A 185 0.14 5.43 -8.26
N GLN A 186 -0.98 5.80 -8.84
CA GLN A 186 -1.33 7.21 -9.04
C GLN A 186 -2.04 7.82 -7.84
N ASP A 187 -2.94 7.06 -7.23
CA ASP A 187 -3.86 7.54 -6.20
C ASP A 187 -3.74 6.75 -4.89
N LEU A 188 -4.26 7.36 -3.82
CA LEU A 188 -4.35 6.79 -2.48
C LEU A 188 -5.78 6.87 -1.97
N TRP A 189 -6.35 5.73 -1.62
CA TRP A 189 -7.55 5.63 -0.78
C TRP A 189 -7.13 5.37 0.66
N TYR A 190 -7.48 6.27 1.58
CA TYR A 190 -7.20 6.08 3.00
C TYR A 190 -8.42 6.37 3.86
N MET A 191 -8.86 5.35 4.60
CA MET A 191 -9.86 5.44 5.66
C MET A 191 -9.31 4.74 6.90
N ASP A 192 -9.40 5.40 8.06
CA ASP A 192 -8.94 4.87 9.34
C ASP A 192 -10.00 5.11 10.41
N PHE A 193 -10.69 4.03 10.77
CA PHE A 193 -11.82 4.07 11.67
C PHE A 193 -11.40 4.26 13.13
N GLN A 194 -10.09 4.30 13.42
CA GLN A 194 -9.60 4.40 14.79
C GLN A 194 -9.65 5.80 15.40
N ASP A 195 -9.63 6.84 14.56
CA ASP A 195 -9.54 8.22 15.03
C ASP A 195 -10.25 9.17 14.06
N GLU A 196 -11.53 9.43 14.32
CA GLU A 196 -12.32 10.43 13.58
C GLU A 196 -11.81 11.86 13.77
N GLN A 197 -10.99 12.14 14.79
CA GLN A 197 -10.55 13.50 15.11
C GLN A 197 -9.12 13.84 14.61
N HIS A 198 -8.27 12.85 14.33
CA HIS A 198 -6.86 13.11 13.96
C HIS A 198 -6.31 12.33 12.77
N SER A 199 -7.10 11.47 12.11
CA SER A 199 -6.67 10.85 10.85
C SER A 199 -6.87 11.81 9.67
N GLN A 200 -5.87 11.90 8.78
CA GLN A 200 -6.03 12.55 7.47
C GLN A 200 -6.93 11.66 6.58
N GLN A 201 -8.21 11.48 6.95
CA GLN A 201 -9.15 10.72 6.13
C GLN A 201 -9.30 11.41 4.77
N LEU A 202 -9.04 10.66 3.70
CA LEU A 202 -9.24 11.14 2.33
C LEU A 202 -10.67 10.85 1.84
N TYR A 203 -11.31 9.88 2.47
CA TYR A 203 -12.65 9.38 2.14
C TYR A 203 -13.45 9.16 3.42
N THR A 204 -14.77 9.23 3.34
CA THR A 204 -15.67 9.06 4.48
C THR A 204 -16.65 7.91 4.24
N MET A 205 -17.51 7.64 5.23
CA MET A 205 -18.59 6.66 5.09
C MET A 205 -19.60 7.00 3.97
N GLN A 206 -19.59 8.23 3.43
CA GLN A 206 -20.42 8.61 2.29
C GLN A 206 -19.85 8.12 0.95
N ASP A 207 -18.58 7.73 0.91
CA ASP A 207 -17.91 7.17 -0.27
C ASP A 207 -18.00 5.63 -0.32
N LEU A 208 -18.83 5.04 0.54
CA LEU A 208 -19.07 3.61 0.64
C LEU A 208 -20.54 3.28 0.35
N PHE A 209 -20.78 2.22 -0.43
CA PHE A 209 -22.08 1.58 -0.48
C PHE A 209 -22.20 0.52 0.61
N PHE A 210 -23.42 0.29 1.08
CA PHE A 210 -23.76 -0.76 2.03
C PHE A 210 -24.70 -1.76 1.36
N ALA A 211 -24.38 -3.04 1.46
CA ALA A 211 -25.16 -4.11 0.84
C ALA A 211 -26.54 -4.21 1.48
N ASN A 212 -27.58 -4.17 0.65
CA ASN A 212 -28.97 -4.31 1.07
C ASN A 212 -29.76 -5.08 0.00
N TYR A 213 -29.42 -6.36 -0.15
CA TYR A 213 -29.96 -7.25 -1.18
C TYR A 213 -29.90 -8.70 -0.73
N ILE A 214 -30.61 -9.58 -1.42
CA ILE A 214 -30.64 -11.01 -1.14
C ILE A 214 -29.95 -11.75 -2.28
N ILE A 215 -28.97 -12.60 -1.95
CA ILE A 215 -28.45 -13.60 -2.88
C ILE A 215 -29.20 -14.91 -2.61
N PRO A 216 -29.90 -15.49 -3.60
CA PRO A 216 -30.62 -16.74 -3.42
C PRO A 216 -29.67 -17.91 -3.10
N PRO A 217 -30.17 -18.98 -2.46
CA PRO A 217 -29.39 -20.17 -2.18
C PRO A 217 -28.77 -20.75 -3.46
N LYS A 218 -27.51 -21.17 -3.37
CA LYS A 218 -26.83 -21.87 -4.48
C LYS A 218 -27.30 -23.32 -4.62
N TYR A 219 -27.62 -23.95 -3.49
CA TYR A 219 -28.06 -25.34 -3.37
C TYR A 219 -29.34 -25.43 -2.53
N ASN A 220 -30.12 -26.51 -2.69
CA ASN A 220 -31.41 -26.70 -1.99
C ASN A 220 -31.28 -26.76 -0.46
N ASP A 221 -30.12 -27.15 0.04
CA ASP A 221 -29.76 -27.29 1.45
C ASP A 221 -28.96 -26.09 1.99
N SER A 222 -28.75 -25.05 1.18
CA SER A 222 -28.12 -23.80 1.61
C SER A 222 -29.16 -22.72 1.95
N TYR A 223 -28.78 -21.78 2.81
CA TYR A 223 -29.58 -20.61 3.17
C TYR A 223 -29.31 -19.45 2.18
N PRO A 224 -30.31 -18.56 1.97
CA PRO A 224 -30.07 -17.33 1.23
C PRO A 224 -29.09 -16.43 2.01
N ARG A 225 -28.26 -15.68 1.28
CA ARG A 225 -27.42 -14.63 1.89
C ARG A 225 -28.21 -13.33 1.89
N VAL A 226 -28.80 -12.99 3.04
CA VAL A 226 -29.64 -11.81 3.21
C VAL A 226 -28.78 -10.66 3.72
N PHE A 227 -28.25 -9.83 2.82
CA PHE A 227 -27.44 -8.68 3.21
C PHE A 227 -28.33 -7.52 3.65
N ARG A 228 -28.02 -6.93 4.82
CA ARG A 228 -28.69 -5.76 5.35
C ARG A 228 -27.67 -4.66 5.63
N LYS A 229 -28.04 -3.42 5.32
CA LYS A 229 -27.22 -2.25 5.64
C LYS A 229 -26.93 -2.15 7.14
N ASP A 230 -27.94 -2.45 7.97
CA ASP A 230 -27.86 -2.34 9.43
C ASP A 230 -26.90 -3.37 10.06
N ASN A 231 -26.41 -4.35 9.28
CA ASN A 231 -25.36 -5.28 9.72
C ASN A 231 -23.94 -4.72 9.53
N VAL A 232 -23.80 -3.42 9.23
CA VAL A 232 -22.52 -2.73 9.11
C VAL A 232 -22.55 -1.46 9.94
N GLU A 233 -21.73 -1.40 10.97
CA GLU A 233 -21.71 -0.28 11.93
C GLU A 233 -20.28 0.07 12.35
N ILE A 234 -20.06 1.30 12.80
CA ILE A 234 -18.80 1.69 13.45
C ILE A 234 -18.90 1.34 14.94
N VAL A 235 -18.08 0.39 15.39
CA VAL A 235 -18.05 -0.09 16.77
C VAL A 235 -16.59 -0.21 17.21
N ASN A 236 -16.27 0.35 18.37
CA ASN A 236 -14.91 0.30 18.94
C ASN A 236 -13.83 0.70 17.93
N ASN A 237 -13.99 1.87 17.29
CA ASN A 237 -12.94 2.44 16.44
C ASN A 237 -12.58 1.53 15.24
N ALA A 238 -13.57 0.78 14.74
CA ALA A 238 -13.48 -0.11 13.59
C ALA A 238 -14.85 -0.18 12.87
N ILE A 239 -14.86 -0.42 11.57
CA ILE A 239 -16.08 -0.85 10.88
C ILE A 239 -16.30 -2.33 11.14
N GLN A 240 -17.44 -2.67 11.73
CA GLN A 240 -17.84 -4.03 12.07
C GLN A 240 -18.85 -4.53 11.04
N ILE A 241 -18.60 -5.74 10.51
CA ILE A 241 -19.52 -6.44 9.62
C ILE A 241 -20.10 -7.65 10.36
N ALA A 242 -21.41 -7.66 10.56
CA ALA A 242 -22.10 -8.64 11.39
C ALA A 242 -22.83 -9.71 10.55
N VAL A 243 -22.78 -10.95 11.02
CA VAL A 243 -23.75 -11.98 10.69
C VAL A 243 -24.58 -12.22 11.95
N THR A 244 -25.88 -11.94 11.90
CA THR A 244 -26.75 -12.00 13.08
C THR A 244 -27.88 -13.00 12.91
N ILE A 245 -28.30 -13.60 14.02
CA ILE A 245 -29.36 -14.60 14.06
C ILE A 245 -30.60 -13.98 14.68
N ASN A 246 -31.76 -14.20 14.07
CA ASN A 246 -33.02 -13.88 14.71
C ASN A 246 -33.30 -14.87 15.85
N GLU A 247 -33.30 -14.38 17.10
CA GLU A 247 -33.54 -15.20 18.30
C GLU A 247 -34.87 -15.98 18.27
N THR A 248 -35.87 -15.46 17.55
CA THR A 248 -37.20 -16.09 17.43
C THR A 248 -37.29 -17.08 16.28
N ASN A 249 -36.38 -17.01 15.30
CA ASN A 249 -36.30 -17.92 14.17
C ASN A 249 -34.83 -18.11 13.77
N SER A 250 -34.17 -19.14 14.30
CA SER A 250 -32.75 -19.41 14.06
C SER A 250 -32.40 -19.73 12.59
N SER A 251 -33.38 -19.87 11.71
CA SER A 251 -33.18 -20.00 10.26
C SER A 251 -33.17 -18.66 9.51
N ASP A 252 -33.55 -17.58 10.18
CA ASP A 252 -33.48 -16.20 9.67
C ASP A 252 -32.15 -15.58 10.12
N ILE A 253 -31.16 -15.70 9.22
CA ILE A 253 -29.81 -15.18 9.42
C ILE A 253 -29.61 -14.01 8.46
N SER A 254 -29.10 -12.89 8.97
CA SER A 254 -28.74 -11.74 8.16
C SER A 254 -27.23 -11.56 8.10
N CYS A 255 -26.75 -11.06 6.96
CA CYS A 255 -25.34 -10.88 6.63
C CYS A 255 -25.03 -9.38 6.47
N GLY A 256 -23.76 -9.03 6.57
CA GLY A 256 -23.28 -7.66 6.38
C GLY A 256 -22.30 -7.57 5.22
N GLY A 257 -22.26 -6.41 4.57
CA GLY A 257 -21.28 -6.13 3.54
C GLY A 257 -21.31 -4.68 3.10
N PHE A 258 -20.17 -4.19 2.65
CA PHE A 258 -20.02 -2.84 2.13
C PHE A 258 -18.91 -2.84 1.07
N GLY A 259 -18.74 -1.73 0.38
CA GLY A 259 -17.57 -1.52 -0.47
C GLY A 259 -17.49 -0.09 -0.94
N THR A 260 -16.50 0.19 -1.77
CA THR A 260 -16.33 1.52 -2.36
C THR A 260 -17.50 1.85 -3.29
N ASP A 261 -18.03 3.06 -3.20
CA ASP A 261 -18.93 3.61 -4.21
C ASP A 261 -18.21 3.90 -5.53
N LYS A 262 -16.88 4.03 -5.47
CA LYS A 262 -15.98 4.14 -6.63
C LYS A 262 -15.79 2.77 -7.30
N HIS A 263 -15.88 2.71 -8.63
CA HIS A 263 -15.80 1.48 -9.45
C HIS A 263 -14.67 1.45 -10.48
N ASP A 264 -13.78 2.45 -10.47
CA ASP A 264 -12.71 2.62 -11.45
C ASP A 264 -11.32 2.29 -10.89
N PHE A 265 -11.24 1.49 -9.83
CA PHE A 265 -9.97 0.94 -9.38
C PHE A 265 -9.46 -0.06 -10.42
N LEU A 266 -8.28 0.20 -10.99
CA LEU A 266 -7.66 -0.66 -11.98
C LEU A 266 -6.18 -0.83 -11.66
N TYR A 267 -5.81 -2.02 -11.20
CA TYR A 267 -4.48 -2.32 -10.68
C TYR A 267 -4.12 -1.48 -9.44
N GLY A 268 -3.31 -2.06 -8.56
CA GLY A 268 -2.96 -1.41 -7.30
C GLY A 268 -2.54 -2.39 -6.23
N SER A 269 -2.22 -1.85 -5.06
CA SER A 269 -2.02 -2.59 -3.82
C SER A 269 -3.13 -2.24 -2.84
N PHE A 270 -3.94 -3.23 -2.50
CA PHE A 270 -5.14 -3.07 -1.69
C PHE A 270 -4.94 -3.79 -0.37
N ARG A 271 -4.88 -3.05 0.75
CA ARG A 271 -4.68 -3.64 2.08
C ARG A 271 -5.66 -3.13 3.12
N SER A 272 -5.92 -3.99 4.10
CA SER A 272 -6.79 -3.69 5.22
C SER A 272 -6.34 -4.44 6.47
N MET A 273 -6.43 -3.77 7.62
CA MET A 273 -6.24 -4.39 8.93
C MET A 273 -7.57 -4.98 9.41
N MET A 274 -7.68 -6.30 9.44
CA MET A 274 -8.90 -7.00 9.83
C MET A 274 -8.67 -7.93 11.02
N LYS A 275 -9.65 -8.00 11.91
CA LYS A 275 -9.76 -9.02 12.97
C LYS A 275 -10.97 -9.89 12.66
N LEU A 276 -10.74 -11.19 12.53
CA LEU A 276 -11.76 -12.14 12.10
C LEU A 276 -12.63 -12.61 13.27
N THR A 277 -13.75 -13.26 12.94
CA THR A 277 -14.63 -13.85 13.96
C THR A 277 -14.06 -15.16 14.50
N HIS A 278 -14.25 -15.43 15.78
CA HIS A 278 -14.04 -16.75 16.39
C HIS A 278 -15.28 -17.67 16.21
N VAL A 279 -16.43 -17.09 15.84
CA VAL A 279 -17.69 -17.82 15.65
C VAL A 279 -17.64 -18.60 14.35
N LYS A 280 -17.66 -19.93 14.47
CA LYS A 280 -17.62 -20.86 13.34
C LYS A 280 -18.91 -20.84 12.54
N GLY A 281 -18.79 -21.02 11.23
CA GLY A 281 -19.94 -21.16 10.33
C GLY A 281 -20.17 -19.99 9.38
N THR A 282 -19.18 -19.11 9.22
CA THR A 282 -19.25 -17.91 8.39
C THR A 282 -18.05 -17.80 7.45
N VAL A 283 -18.18 -16.90 6.48
CA VAL A 283 -17.15 -16.55 5.50
C VAL A 283 -16.94 -15.04 5.55
N THR A 284 -15.69 -14.63 5.69
CA THR A 284 -15.26 -13.24 5.55
C THR A 284 -14.60 -13.07 4.19
N GLY A 285 -15.02 -12.08 3.40
CA GLY A 285 -14.42 -11.78 2.11
C GLY A 285 -13.88 -10.36 2.03
N MET A 286 -12.69 -10.20 1.44
CA MET A 286 -12.15 -8.95 0.92
C MET A 286 -11.83 -9.18 -0.56
N PHE A 287 -12.40 -8.39 -1.46
CA PHE A 287 -12.32 -8.68 -2.88
C PHE A 287 -12.40 -7.46 -3.78
N ALA A 288 -11.77 -7.56 -4.95
CA ALA A 288 -11.99 -6.64 -6.07
C ALA A 288 -13.06 -7.24 -6.99
N TYR A 289 -14.13 -6.49 -7.26
CA TYR A 289 -15.27 -6.98 -8.04
C TYR A 289 -15.50 -6.18 -9.31
N HIS A 290 -15.66 -6.92 -10.42
CA HIS A 290 -16.27 -6.48 -11.66
C HIS A 290 -17.18 -7.61 -12.20
N PRO A 291 -18.27 -7.34 -12.93
CA PRO A 291 -19.15 -8.40 -13.44
C PRO A 291 -18.47 -9.47 -14.32
N GLN A 292 -17.27 -9.19 -14.84
CA GLN A 292 -16.49 -10.12 -15.68
C GLN A 292 -15.39 -10.88 -14.92
N GLY A 293 -15.13 -10.53 -13.65
CA GLY A 293 -14.09 -11.19 -12.87
C GLY A 293 -13.91 -10.60 -11.46
N GLU A 294 -13.22 -11.36 -10.62
CA GLU A 294 -13.04 -11.07 -9.20
C GLU A 294 -11.63 -11.45 -8.75
N ILE A 295 -11.15 -10.85 -7.66
CA ILE A 295 -9.91 -11.21 -6.97
C ILE A 295 -10.25 -11.26 -5.48
N ASP A 296 -10.07 -12.43 -4.85
CA ASP A 296 -10.66 -12.70 -3.55
C ASP A 296 -9.61 -13.12 -2.52
N ILE A 297 -9.80 -12.61 -1.31
CA ILE A 297 -9.27 -13.18 -0.07
C ILE A 297 -10.48 -13.57 0.77
N GLU A 298 -10.67 -14.87 0.98
CA GLU A 298 -11.79 -15.42 1.77
C GLU A 298 -11.28 -16.24 2.95
N MET A 299 -11.93 -16.09 4.11
CA MET A 299 -11.62 -16.88 5.32
C MET A 299 -12.89 -17.55 5.83
N VAL A 300 -12.85 -18.86 5.94
CA VAL A 300 -13.94 -19.68 6.47
C VAL A 300 -13.69 -19.94 7.95
N SER A 301 -14.54 -19.40 8.82
CA SER A 301 -14.32 -19.42 10.28
C SER A 301 -14.42 -20.81 10.91
N ALA A 302 -15.01 -21.78 10.20
CA ALA A 302 -15.14 -23.15 10.68
C ALA A 302 -13.86 -24.00 10.54
N LEU A 303 -12.92 -23.59 9.68
CA LEU A 303 -11.72 -24.38 9.38
C LEU A 303 -10.78 -24.47 10.57
N GLN A 304 -10.20 -25.66 10.74
CA GLN A 304 -9.23 -25.96 11.78
C GLN A 304 -8.14 -26.89 11.22
N PRO A 305 -6.88 -26.44 11.12
CA PRO A 305 -6.39 -25.09 11.45
C PRO A 305 -7.08 -24.00 10.60
N PRO A 306 -7.10 -22.73 11.05
CA PRO A 306 -7.64 -21.64 10.24
C PRO A 306 -6.83 -21.48 8.96
N GLU A 307 -7.48 -21.12 7.85
CA GLU A 307 -6.86 -20.95 6.53
C GLU A 307 -7.46 -19.75 5.79
N ALA A 308 -6.65 -19.10 4.95
CA ALA A 308 -7.09 -18.12 3.96
C ALA A 308 -7.16 -18.79 2.59
N TYR A 309 -8.25 -18.56 1.87
CA TYR A 309 -8.40 -18.89 0.46
C TYR A 309 -8.16 -17.66 -0.38
N PHE A 310 -7.42 -17.85 -1.47
CA PHE A 310 -7.20 -16.87 -2.51
C PHE A 310 -7.84 -17.37 -3.78
N ALA A 311 -8.56 -16.50 -4.50
CA ALA A 311 -9.17 -16.87 -5.77
C ALA A 311 -9.08 -15.72 -6.77
N VAL A 312 -9.09 -16.09 -8.05
CA VAL A 312 -9.36 -15.17 -9.16
C VAL A 312 -10.46 -15.76 -10.04
N HIS A 313 -11.46 -14.95 -10.33
CA HIS A 313 -12.61 -15.33 -11.13
C HIS A 313 -12.55 -14.72 -12.54
N PRO A 314 -12.93 -15.47 -13.59
CA PRO A 314 -13.53 -16.81 -13.56
C PRO A 314 -12.54 -17.91 -13.17
N GLY A 315 -12.93 -18.73 -12.21
CA GLY A 315 -12.12 -19.83 -11.71
C GLY A 315 -11.99 -20.99 -12.71
N ILE A 316 -10.86 -21.69 -12.66
CA ILE A 316 -10.62 -22.92 -13.44
C ILE A 316 -10.89 -24.12 -12.54
N THR A 317 -11.63 -25.09 -13.07
CA THR A 317 -11.86 -26.39 -12.41
C THR A 317 -11.13 -27.48 -13.19
N THR A 318 -10.41 -28.36 -12.49
CA THR A 318 -9.74 -29.54 -13.05
C THR A 318 -10.19 -30.77 -12.26
N ASN A 319 -10.77 -31.76 -12.94
CA ASN A 319 -11.29 -32.99 -12.33
C ASN A 319 -12.28 -32.75 -11.16
N GLY A 320 -13.15 -31.74 -11.31
CA GLY A 320 -14.14 -31.37 -10.29
C GLY A 320 -13.57 -30.64 -9.07
N ARG A 321 -12.31 -30.19 -9.12
CA ARG A 321 -11.67 -29.39 -8.06
C ARG A 321 -11.17 -28.06 -8.61
N ALA A 322 -11.11 -27.05 -7.75
CA ALA A 322 -10.48 -25.78 -8.06
C ALA A 322 -9.02 -25.99 -8.49
N SER A 323 -8.61 -25.34 -9.58
CA SER A 323 -7.25 -25.42 -10.11
C SER A 323 -6.34 -24.43 -9.39
N PRO A 324 -5.09 -24.82 -9.05
CA PRO A 324 -4.11 -23.95 -8.41
C PRO A 324 -3.72 -22.73 -9.27
N LEU A 325 -4.08 -22.73 -10.56
CA LEU A 325 -3.88 -21.58 -11.46
C LEU A 325 -4.75 -20.37 -11.10
N THR A 326 -5.88 -20.61 -10.44
CA THR A 326 -6.90 -19.58 -10.14
C THR A 326 -7.41 -19.64 -8.70
N HIS A 327 -6.89 -20.57 -7.90
CA HIS A 327 -7.22 -20.75 -6.49
C HIS A 327 -5.96 -21.14 -5.73
N GLY A 328 -5.91 -20.81 -4.45
CA GLY A 328 -4.85 -21.23 -3.56
C GLY A 328 -5.29 -21.07 -2.12
N GLU A 329 -4.52 -21.66 -1.22
CA GLU A 329 -4.80 -21.63 0.20
C GLU A 329 -3.51 -21.42 1.01
N TRP A 330 -3.65 -20.81 2.18
CA TRP A 330 -2.58 -20.70 3.13
C TRP A 330 -3.08 -20.90 4.56
N VAL A 331 -2.46 -21.83 5.28
CA VAL A 331 -2.77 -22.14 6.67
C VAL A 331 -2.12 -21.11 7.59
N PHE A 332 -2.92 -20.47 8.45
CA PHE A 332 -2.40 -19.53 9.42
C PHE A 332 -1.55 -20.24 10.49
N ASN A 333 -0.48 -19.58 10.92
CA ASN A 333 0.32 -19.98 12.06
C ASN A 333 -0.05 -19.20 13.35
N PHE A 334 -1.17 -18.48 13.32
CA PHE A 334 -1.75 -17.71 14.41
C PHE A 334 -3.29 -17.83 14.40
N ASP A 335 -3.94 -17.40 15.48
CA ASP A 335 -5.40 -17.28 15.54
C ASP A 335 -5.83 -15.91 14.98
N PRO A 336 -6.50 -15.84 13.82
CA PRO A 336 -6.85 -14.57 13.19
C PRO A 336 -8.00 -13.82 13.89
N SER A 337 -8.57 -14.40 14.95
CA SER A 337 -9.62 -13.77 15.77
C SER A 337 -9.09 -13.03 17.01
N GLU A 338 -7.83 -13.27 17.40
CA GLU A 338 -7.23 -12.70 18.60
C GLU A 338 -6.70 -11.27 18.39
N ASP A 339 -6.19 -10.95 17.21
CA ASP A 339 -5.68 -9.60 16.88
C ASP A 339 -5.98 -9.21 15.42
N TYR A 340 -5.69 -7.95 15.10
CA TYR A 340 -5.79 -7.43 13.75
C TYR A 340 -4.55 -7.80 12.94
N HIS A 341 -4.78 -8.37 11.76
CA HIS A 341 -3.74 -8.74 10.80
C HIS A 341 -3.93 -7.97 9.50
N GLU A 342 -2.83 -7.74 8.77
CA GLU A 342 -2.90 -7.13 7.43
C GLU A 342 -3.28 -8.20 6.41
N TYR A 343 -4.34 -7.95 5.65
CA TYR A 343 -4.70 -8.71 4.45
C TYR A 343 -4.50 -7.82 3.25
N ARG A 344 -3.74 -8.29 2.26
CA ARG A 344 -3.38 -7.49 1.09
C ARG A 344 -3.35 -8.33 -0.18
N PHE A 345 -3.80 -7.74 -1.28
CA PHE A 345 -3.44 -8.22 -2.61
C PHE A 345 -2.86 -7.06 -3.44
N ASP A 346 -1.80 -7.37 -4.19
CA ASP A 346 -1.25 -6.51 -5.22
C ASP A 346 -1.73 -7.02 -6.57
N TRP A 347 -2.50 -6.20 -7.27
CA TRP A 347 -3.14 -6.48 -8.55
C TRP A 347 -2.41 -5.74 -9.67
N TYR A 348 -1.83 -6.50 -10.59
CA TYR A 348 -1.14 -6.06 -11.79
C TYR A 348 -1.84 -6.60 -13.05
N PRO A 349 -1.51 -6.11 -14.26
CA PRO A 349 -2.15 -6.57 -15.50
C PRO A 349 -2.10 -8.09 -15.75
N ASN A 350 -1.05 -8.77 -15.28
CA ASN A 350 -0.79 -10.18 -15.55
C ASN A 350 -0.48 -11.00 -14.28
N LEU A 351 -0.64 -10.39 -13.10
CA LEU A 351 -0.22 -10.98 -11.84
C LEU A 351 -1.10 -10.45 -10.70
N VAL A 352 -1.52 -11.33 -9.81
CA VAL A 352 -1.98 -10.96 -8.48
C VAL A 352 -1.07 -11.64 -7.46
N VAL A 353 -0.63 -10.89 -6.46
CA VAL A 353 0.17 -11.41 -5.33
C VAL A 353 -0.58 -11.14 -4.04
N PHE A 354 -0.80 -12.18 -3.25
CA PHE A 354 -1.52 -12.14 -2.00
C PHE A 354 -0.54 -12.14 -0.82
N TYR A 355 -0.80 -11.30 0.17
CA TYR A 355 0.02 -11.14 1.37
C TYR A 355 -0.84 -11.21 2.62
N ILE A 356 -0.24 -11.77 3.67
CA ILE A 356 -0.74 -11.69 5.04
C ILE A 356 0.41 -11.25 5.93
N ASP A 357 0.22 -10.14 6.64
CA ASP A 357 1.24 -9.47 7.46
C ASP A 357 2.53 -9.14 6.68
N ASP A 358 2.36 -8.50 5.52
CA ASP A 358 3.41 -8.09 4.58
C ASP A 358 4.25 -9.26 4.00
N VAL A 359 3.89 -10.51 4.31
CA VAL A 359 4.55 -11.70 3.76
C VAL A 359 3.71 -12.27 2.63
N GLU A 360 4.33 -12.46 1.47
CA GLU A 360 3.70 -13.11 0.33
C GLU A 360 3.30 -14.55 0.68
N ARG A 361 2.04 -14.88 0.41
CA ARG A 361 1.46 -16.21 0.66
C ARG A 361 1.13 -16.96 -0.61
N TYR A 362 0.69 -16.25 -1.64
CA TYR A 362 0.30 -16.87 -2.90
C TYR A 362 0.41 -15.89 -4.05
N ARG A 363 0.52 -16.40 -5.28
CA ARG A 363 0.49 -15.60 -6.51
C ARG A 363 -0.22 -16.32 -7.64
N MET A 364 -0.88 -15.56 -8.51
CA MET A 364 -1.60 -16.08 -9.66
C MET A 364 -1.34 -15.21 -10.89
N THR A 365 -1.29 -15.84 -12.07
CA THR A 365 -1.07 -15.17 -13.35
C THR A 365 -2.13 -15.51 -14.40
N THR A 366 -3.15 -16.27 -14.01
CA THR A 366 -4.20 -16.77 -14.91
C THR A 366 -5.52 -16.06 -14.61
N ASN A 367 -6.25 -15.66 -15.65
CA ASN A 367 -7.55 -14.99 -15.55
C ASN A 367 -7.54 -13.73 -14.66
N ILE A 368 -6.42 -13.01 -14.66
CA ILE A 368 -6.29 -11.78 -13.88
C ILE A 368 -7.27 -10.74 -14.44
N LEU A 369 -8.05 -10.15 -13.54
CA LEU A 369 -9.03 -9.13 -13.88
C LEU A 369 -8.33 -7.97 -14.61
N SER A 370 -8.81 -7.63 -15.81
CA SER A 370 -8.26 -6.56 -16.64
C SER A 370 -9.20 -5.34 -16.76
N GLN A 371 -10.35 -5.41 -16.09
CA GLN A 371 -11.36 -4.36 -16.08
C GLN A 371 -11.33 -3.61 -14.76
N PRO A 372 -11.61 -2.29 -14.77
CA PRO A 372 -11.78 -1.52 -13.53
C PRO A 372 -12.89 -2.14 -12.68
N GLY A 373 -12.69 -2.12 -11.36
CA GLY A 373 -13.64 -2.66 -10.40
C GLY A 373 -13.77 -1.81 -9.15
N ARG A 374 -14.50 -2.35 -8.18
CA ARG A 374 -14.64 -1.79 -6.83
C ARG A 374 -14.06 -2.74 -5.80
N ILE A 375 -13.68 -2.21 -4.64
CA ILE A 375 -13.22 -3.02 -3.51
C ILE A 375 -14.38 -3.23 -2.55
N MET A 376 -14.59 -4.48 -2.14
CA MET A 376 -15.72 -4.89 -1.34
C MET A 376 -15.27 -5.75 -0.16
N PHE A 377 -16.06 -5.68 0.91
CA PHE A 377 -15.92 -6.49 2.11
C PHE A 377 -17.27 -7.07 2.47
N ASN A 378 -17.29 -8.34 2.86
CA ASN A 378 -18.50 -8.98 3.34
C ASN A 378 -18.23 -9.97 4.47
N HIS A 379 -19.27 -10.24 5.23
CA HIS A 379 -19.31 -11.30 6.23
C HIS A 379 -20.66 -11.99 6.09
N TRP A 380 -20.64 -13.27 5.73
CA TRP A 380 -21.83 -13.98 5.33
C TRP A 380 -21.81 -15.45 5.75
N THR A 381 -22.98 -16.08 5.70
CA THR A 381 -23.12 -17.53 5.81
C THR A 381 -24.20 -18.01 4.85
N ASP A 382 -24.01 -19.20 4.31
CA ASP A 382 -25.03 -19.91 3.52
C ASP A 382 -25.34 -21.30 4.12
N GLY A 383 -24.77 -21.62 5.28
CA GLY A 383 -24.90 -22.93 5.95
C GLY A 383 -24.44 -24.14 5.13
N ASN A 384 -23.74 -23.94 4.00
CA ASN A 384 -23.26 -25.03 3.18
C ASN A 384 -22.21 -25.86 3.95
N ALA A 385 -22.52 -27.14 4.19
CA ALA A 385 -21.67 -28.06 4.93
C ALA A 385 -20.27 -28.28 4.30
N ASN A 386 -20.12 -27.97 3.00
CA ASN A 386 -18.85 -28.11 2.28
C ASN A 386 -18.07 -26.79 2.15
N PHE A 387 -18.60 -25.67 2.65
CA PHE A 387 -17.92 -24.37 2.57
C PHE A 387 -18.07 -23.58 3.86
N SER A 388 -19.12 -22.76 4.01
CA SER A 388 -19.29 -21.92 5.22
C SER A 388 -19.43 -22.73 6.50
N GLN A 389 -19.94 -23.97 6.43
CA GLN A 389 -20.15 -24.89 7.56
C GLN A 389 -21.01 -24.31 8.70
N GLY A 390 -21.96 -23.42 8.35
CA GLY A 390 -22.98 -22.93 9.26
C GLY A 390 -24.10 -23.97 9.54
N PRO A 391 -25.21 -23.56 10.19
CA PRO A 391 -25.53 -22.20 10.62
C PRO A 391 -24.77 -21.81 11.91
N ILE A 392 -24.54 -20.51 12.07
CA ILE A 392 -24.04 -19.93 13.32
C ILE A 392 -25.02 -20.14 14.47
N LYS A 393 -24.53 -20.10 15.71
CA LYS A 393 -25.35 -20.26 16.93
C LYS A 393 -25.45 -18.99 17.78
N GLU A 394 -24.62 -18.02 17.46
CA GLU A 394 -24.53 -16.70 18.09
C GLU A 394 -24.08 -15.71 17.01
N ASP A 395 -24.28 -14.42 17.26
CA ASP A 395 -23.87 -13.37 16.32
C ASP A 395 -22.36 -13.38 16.11
N ALA A 396 -21.94 -13.22 14.86
CA ALA A 396 -20.55 -13.27 14.44
C ALA A 396 -20.13 -11.91 13.89
N TYR A 397 -18.93 -11.44 14.25
CA TYR A 397 -18.45 -10.12 13.87
C TYR A 397 -17.04 -10.16 13.30
N VAL A 398 -16.84 -9.43 12.20
CA VAL A 398 -15.52 -9.10 11.66
C VAL A 398 -15.30 -7.62 11.86
N SER A 399 -14.10 -7.22 12.27
CA SER A 399 -13.75 -5.81 12.48
C SER A 399 -12.65 -5.38 11.54
N ILE A 400 -12.82 -4.24 10.90
CA ILE A 400 -11.85 -3.65 9.97
C ILE A 400 -11.42 -2.29 10.54
N LYS A 401 -10.12 -2.14 10.80
CA LYS A 401 -9.54 -0.91 11.38
C LYS A 401 -9.30 0.17 10.33
N ASN A 402 -8.90 -0.22 9.14
CA ASN A 402 -8.58 0.71 8.08
C ASN A 402 -8.72 0.09 6.68
N MET A 403 -8.72 0.96 5.69
CA MET A 403 -8.61 0.64 4.27
C MET A 403 -7.53 1.54 3.68
N THR A 404 -6.46 0.97 3.17
CA THR A 404 -5.36 1.73 2.54
C THR A 404 -5.09 1.15 1.16
N PHE A 405 -5.49 1.86 0.10
CA PHE A 405 -5.31 1.39 -1.27
C PHE A 405 -4.42 2.34 -2.04
N PHE A 406 -3.40 1.81 -2.69
CA PHE A 406 -2.59 2.54 -3.66
C PHE A 406 -2.95 2.01 -5.03
N PHE A 407 -3.48 2.81 -5.93
CA PHE A 407 -4.10 2.29 -7.15
C PHE A 407 -3.95 3.23 -8.34
N ASN A 408 -4.25 2.70 -9.53
CA ASN A 408 -4.53 3.56 -10.68
C ASN A 408 -6.04 3.65 -10.89
N SER A 409 -6.49 4.85 -11.22
CA SER A 409 -7.86 5.13 -11.64
C SER A 409 -7.90 5.29 -13.16
N THR A 410 -9.01 4.96 -13.80
CA THR A 410 -9.19 5.29 -15.24
C THR A 410 -9.32 6.78 -15.52
N GLU A 411 -9.50 7.60 -14.48
CA GLU A 411 -9.74 9.05 -14.57
C GLU A 411 -8.53 9.88 -14.11
N SER A 412 -7.56 9.28 -13.42
CA SER A 412 -6.45 10.00 -12.79
C SER A 412 -5.22 10.09 -13.70
N SER A 413 -4.49 11.20 -13.56
CA SER A 413 -3.20 11.43 -14.22
C SER A 413 -2.24 12.06 -13.23
N LEU A 414 -0.97 11.63 -13.24
CA LEU A 414 0.05 12.18 -12.36
C LEU A 414 0.29 13.67 -12.69
N HIS A 415 0.14 14.52 -11.68
CA HIS A 415 0.35 15.97 -11.84
C HIS A 415 1.76 16.40 -11.40
N CYS A 416 2.39 15.72 -10.43
CA CYS A 416 3.77 15.95 -9.97
C CYS A 416 4.11 17.45 -9.73
N ASN A 417 3.19 18.23 -9.15
CA ASN A 417 3.38 19.66 -8.92
C ASN A 417 4.23 19.94 -7.66
N SER A 418 4.09 19.10 -6.64
CA SER A 418 4.64 19.26 -5.29
C SER A 418 5.84 18.34 -5.07
N THR A 419 5.80 17.15 -5.68
CA THR A 419 6.87 16.14 -5.62
C THR A 419 7.44 15.85 -7.00
N GLN A 420 8.75 15.63 -7.07
CA GLN A 420 9.45 15.29 -8.32
C GLN A 420 9.55 13.79 -8.57
N ARG A 421 9.24 12.97 -7.56
CA ARG A 421 9.32 11.52 -7.58
C ARG A 421 8.17 10.95 -6.77
N ALA A 422 7.78 9.72 -7.11
CA ALA A 422 6.82 8.97 -6.31
C ALA A 422 7.31 8.83 -4.86
N CYS A 423 6.37 8.87 -3.93
CA CYS A 423 6.63 8.62 -2.52
C CYS A 423 6.72 7.13 -2.25
N GLU A 424 7.65 6.72 -1.37
CA GLU A 424 7.71 5.33 -0.95
C GLU A 424 6.47 4.97 -0.13
N ILE A 425 5.78 3.91 -0.54
CA ILE A 425 4.58 3.41 0.14
C ILE A 425 4.85 3.17 1.63
N LYS A 426 6.03 2.66 1.97
CA LYS A 426 6.42 2.40 3.36
C LYS A 426 6.43 3.67 4.21
N ASP A 427 7.00 4.75 3.68
CA ASP A 427 7.07 6.04 4.36
C ASP A 427 5.69 6.68 4.49
N VAL A 428 4.85 6.53 3.46
CA VAL A 428 3.46 7.00 3.49
C VAL A 428 2.66 6.26 4.55
N ILE A 429 2.71 4.92 4.61
CA ILE A 429 2.06 4.14 5.68
C ILE A 429 2.57 4.57 7.05
N TYR A 430 3.89 4.72 7.20
CA TYR A 430 4.49 5.14 8.45
C TYR A 430 3.99 6.53 8.87
N SER A 431 3.88 7.47 7.94
CA SER A 431 3.34 8.82 8.17
C SER A 431 1.85 8.77 8.56
N LEU A 432 1.04 7.97 7.86
CA LEU A 432 -0.38 7.77 8.17
C LEU A 432 -0.59 7.20 9.58
N LYS A 433 0.28 6.27 10.02
CA LYS A 433 0.28 5.72 11.38
C LYS A 433 0.83 6.68 12.44
N ASN A 434 1.88 7.45 12.16
CA ASN A 434 2.59 8.23 13.19
C ASN A 434 2.16 9.69 13.31
N ASN A 435 1.47 10.26 12.32
CA ASN A 435 0.76 11.53 12.53
C ASN A 435 -0.33 11.43 13.62
N GLN A 436 -0.60 10.23 14.13
CA GLN A 436 -1.40 9.97 15.33
C GLN A 436 -0.66 10.29 16.65
N THR A 437 0.67 10.46 16.67
CA THR A 437 1.46 10.61 17.93
C THR A 437 2.14 11.97 18.15
N SER A 438 2.05 12.91 17.21
CA SER A 438 2.81 14.17 17.26
C SER A 438 2.16 15.31 18.08
N LEU A 439 0.93 15.15 18.59
CA LEU A 439 0.24 16.22 19.35
C LEU A 439 0.30 16.07 20.89
N GLU A 440 0.59 14.90 21.44
CA GLU A 440 0.67 14.73 22.92
C GLU A 440 1.94 15.32 23.53
N ARG A 441 2.99 15.55 22.72
CA ARG A 441 4.26 16.12 23.22
C ARG A 441 4.30 17.66 23.17
N ALA A 442 3.31 18.31 22.53
CA ALA A 442 3.27 19.77 22.36
C ALA A 442 2.54 20.52 23.50
N THR A 443 1.88 19.85 24.44
CA THR A 443 1.15 20.50 25.56
C THR A 443 1.90 20.50 26.89
N SER A 444 3.11 19.96 26.96
CA SER A 444 3.96 19.99 28.17
C SER A 444 5.15 20.95 28.04
N SER A 445 4.93 22.17 27.54
CA SER A 445 5.95 23.23 27.61
C SER A 445 5.37 24.63 27.49
N VAL A 446 4.44 25.01 28.38
CA VAL A 446 4.23 26.42 28.72
C VAL A 446 4.03 26.54 30.24
N ALA A 447 5.13 26.65 30.97
CA ALA A 447 5.15 27.23 32.30
C ALA A 447 5.71 28.65 32.17
N ILE A 448 4.86 29.67 32.30
CA ILE A 448 5.29 31.04 32.65
C ILE A 448 4.28 31.65 33.62
N THR A 449 4.67 31.61 34.89
CA THR A 449 4.67 32.69 35.91
C THR A 449 3.89 33.98 35.60
N THR A 450 2.95 34.39 36.47
CA THR A 450 3.08 35.57 37.36
C THR A 450 1.83 35.89 38.19
N ALA A 451 2.13 36.30 39.43
CA ALA A 451 1.47 37.28 40.29
C ALA A 451 0.21 36.92 41.11
N VAL A 452 0.43 37.06 42.43
CA VAL A 452 -0.47 37.01 43.58
C VAL A 452 -1.37 38.25 43.66
N THR A 453 -2.67 38.06 43.95
CA THR A 453 -3.39 38.92 44.90
C THR A 453 -4.59 38.20 45.54
N THR A 454 -4.60 38.27 46.86
CA THR A 454 -5.59 37.86 47.85
C THR A 454 -7.00 38.39 47.65
N THR A 455 -8.02 37.54 47.88
CA THR A 455 -9.21 37.87 48.71
C THR A 455 -9.91 36.58 49.21
N ILE A 456 -10.11 36.53 50.52
CA ILE A 456 -10.92 35.54 51.27
C ILE A 456 -12.39 36.03 51.27
N PRO A 457 -13.40 35.15 51.24
CA PRO A 457 -14.19 34.92 52.46
C PRO A 457 -14.51 33.45 52.75
N THR A 458 -14.34 33.16 54.03
CA THR A 458 -14.86 32.07 54.86
C THR A 458 -16.35 31.73 54.67
N THR A 459 -16.67 30.44 54.65
CA THR A 459 -17.64 29.83 55.59
C THR A 459 -17.39 28.32 55.70
N MET A 460 -17.36 27.84 56.95
CA MET A 460 -17.19 26.45 57.36
C MET A 460 -18.46 25.63 57.12
N THR A 461 -18.32 24.32 56.83
CA THR A 461 -18.97 23.26 57.62
C THR A 461 -18.30 21.92 57.34
N SER A 462 -18.05 21.20 58.43
CA SER A 462 -17.40 19.90 58.52
C SER A 462 -18.35 18.75 58.22
N SER A 463 -17.91 17.74 57.48
CA SER A 463 -18.24 16.35 57.80
C SER A 463 -17.18 15.39 57.28
N SER A 464 -16.68 14.55 58.19
CA SER A 464 -15.74 13.47 57.94
C SER A 464 -16.47 12.26 57.35
N SER A 465 -15.91 11.62 56.34
CA SER A 465 -16.19 10.21 56.05
C SER A 465 -14.95 9.56 55.43
N ARG A 466 -14.41 8.59 56.18
CA ARG A 466 -13.29 7.74 55.78
C ARG A 466 -13.76 6.76 54.71
N VAL A 467 -12.99 6.66 53.63
CA VAL A 467 -13.13 5.65 52.59
C VAL A 467 -12.32 4.42 53.02
N THR A 468 -13.01 3.31 53.27
CA THR A 468 -12.41 1.97 53.42
C THR A 468 -12.79 1.14 52.19
N ILE A 469 -11.83 0.85 51.33
CA ILE A 469 -11.96 -0.13 50.24
C ILE A 469 -11.24 -1.41 50.66
N ARG A 470 -12.00 -2.50 50.73
CA ARG A 470 -11.56 -3.88 50.97
C ARG A 470 -11.50 -4.59 49.62
N TYR A 471 -10.34 -5.11 49.21
CA TYR A 471 -10.24 -6.32 48.37
C TYR A 471 -8.90 -7.04 48.64
N PRO A 472 -8.90 -8.12 49.44
CA PRO A 472 -7.68 -8.83 49.85
C PRO A 472 -7.39 -10.05 48.96
N TRP A 473 -7.12 -9.85 47.67
CA TRP A 473 -6.74 -10.95 46.75
C TRP A 473 -5.47 -10.69 45.91
N LEU A 474 -4.87 -9.50 46.00
CA LEU A 474 -3.64 -9.16 45.27
C LEU A 474 -2.34 -9.44 46.04
N LEU A 475 -2.42 -9.89 47.30
CA LEU A 475 -1.25 -10.22 48.13
C LEU A 475 -0.88 -11.71 48.15
N LEU A 476 -1.64 -12.57 47.46
CA LEU A 476 -1.36 -14.01 47.37
C LEU A 476 -0.64 -14.44 46.07
N ILE A 477 -0.60 -13.59 45.04
CA ILE A 477 0.08 -13.92 43.76
C ILE A 477 1.58 -13.55 43.82
N LEU A 478 1.97 -12.56 44.63
CA LEU A 478 3.36 -12.15 44.79
C LEU A 478 4.21 -13.08 45.68
N LEU A 479 3.60 -14.07 46.34
CA LEU A 479 4.32 -15.09 47.13
C LEU A 479 4.42 -16.44 46.40
N TYR A 480 3.72 -16.67 45.29
CA TYR A 480 3.78 -17.92 44.53
C TYR A 480 4.87 -17.92 43.44
N VAL A 481 5.30 -16.75 42.97
CA VAL A 481 6.32 -16.61 41.90
C VAL A 481 7.77 -16.72 42.41
N ARG A 482 8.00 -16.74 43.74
CA ARG A 482 9.35 -16.92 44.31
C ARG A 482 9.74 -18.36 44.68
N TYR A 483 8.88 -19.36 44.44
CA TYR A 483 9.16 -20.76 44.81
C TYR A 483 9.35 -21.72 43.61
N TYR A 484 9.28 -21.23 42.36
CA TYR A 484 9.43 -22.07 41.15
C TYR A 484 10.65 -21.73 40.27
N ILE A 485 11.62 -20.97 40.81
CA ILE A 485 12.95 -20.81 40.21
C ILE A 485 13.98 -21.35 41.20
N TYR A 486 13.89 -22.65 41.50
CA TYR A 486 14.96 -23.52 41.99
C TYR A 486 14.33 -24.93 41.99
N ILE A 487 14.87 -25.83 41.15
CA ILE A 487 14.38 -27.19 40.81
C ILE A 487 13.50 -27.23 39.53
N ILE A 488 14.15 -27.10 38.37
CA ILE A 488 14.33 -28.12 37.31
C ILE A 488 15.31 -27.55 36.28
#